data_AF-E1NRE3-F1
#
_entry.id   AF-E1NRE3-F1
#
_cell.length_a   1.000
_cell.length_b   1.000
_cell.length_c   1.000
_cell.angle_alpha   90.00
_cell.angle_beta   90.00
_cell.angle_gamma   90.00
#
_symmetry.space_group_name_H-M   'P 1'
#
loop_
_entity.id
_entity.type
_entity.pdbx_description
1 polymer ?
#
loop_
_entity_poly.entity_id
_entity_poly.type
_entity_poly.pdbx_seq_one_letter_code
_entity_poly.pdbx_strand_id
1 'polypeptide(L)'
;MINIITSTQAYDLQNEILNMAVKTYLNNKTKKTFVIVPNHVKFTTEIATLKKIANINKQDSVSVTNLQVLSFSRLAWYFLRNQKIALPEIIDDATSLMILEKIVKNKKDELLLFNNFNNGSLKQIYESIILIHQGNVDLNSISHETVTEETSRKLHDLKIIYDEFIQMLGDHFTTKDGIQLILKTVLDKKLSIDNLNFFFCGFFIFFIIRIKYCQNNS
;
A
#
# COMPACT_ATOMS: atom_id res chain seq x y z
N MET A 1 -9.85 4.31 -18.05
CA MET A 1 -8.70 4.20 -19.00
C MET A 1 -7.43 4.66 -18.32
N ILE A 2 -6.45 3.76 -18.18
CA ILE A 2 -5.16 4.01 -17.52
C ILE A 2 -4.19 4.57 -18.54
N ASN A 3 -3.52 5.68 -18.21
CA ASN A 3 -2.46 6.24 -19.05
C ASN A 3 -1.11 6.05 -18.35
N ILE A 4 -0.16 5.38 -19.02
CA ILE A 4 1.17 5.12 -18.49
C ILE A 4 2.15 6.06 -19.19
N ILE A 5 2.84 6.88 -18.41
CA ILE A 5 3.83 7.83 -18.90
C ILE A 5 5.21 7.36 -18.42
N THR A 6 6.14 7.19 -19.36
CA THR A 6 7.50 6.72 -19.07
C THR A 6 8.52 7.73 -19.61
N SER A 7 9.60 7.95 -18.87
CA SER A 7 10.71 8.81 -19.29
C SER A 7 12.06 8.21 -18.89
N THR A 8 13.15 8.82 -19.38
CA THR A 8 14.50 8.56 -18.87
C THR A 8 14.73 9.27 -17.53
N GLN A 9 15.73 8.84 -16.77
CA GLN A 9 16.06 9.38 -15.43
C GLN A 9 16.44 10.86 -15.45
N ALA A 10 16.91 11.38 -16.59
CA ALA A 10 17.25 12.80 -16.78
C ALA A 10 16.02 13.71 -16.91
N TYR A 11 14.84 13.14 -17.17
CA TYR A 11 13.61 13.88 -17.38
C TYR A 11 12.79 13.92 -16.08
N ASP A 12 12.38 15.13 -15.69
CA ASP A 12 11.59 15.35 -14.47
C ASP A 12 10.11 15.02 -14.70
N LEU A 13 9.86 13.71 -14.86
CA LEU A 13 8.53 13.14 -15.03
C LEU A 13 7.61 13.48 -13.86
N GLN A 14 8.18 13.65 -12.65
CA GLN A 14 7.39 14.00 -11.48
C GLN A 14 6.74 15.37 -11.64
N ASN A 15 7.50 16.35 -12.11
CA ASN A 15 6.97 17.68 -12.39
C ASN A 15 5.97 17.67 -13.55
N GLU A 16 6.15 16.83 -14.58
CA GLU A 16 5.21 16.72 -15.68
C GLU A 16 3.85 16.16 -15.22
N ILE A 17 3.85 15.03 -14.51
CA ILE A 17 2.64 14.41 -13.94
C ILE A 17 1.92 15.41 -13.02
N LEU A 18 2.69 16.15 -12.21
CA LEU A 18 2.13 17.17 -11.34
C LEU A 18 1.49 18.32 -12.15
N ASN A 19 2.11 18.75 -13.25
CA ASN A 19 1.53 19.76 -14.14
C ASN A 19 0.22 19.27 -14.77
N MET A 20 0.15 17.99 -15.17
CA MET A 20 -1.07 17.38 -15.69
C MET A 20 -2.18 17.35 -14.64
N ALA A 21 -1.86 17.00 -13.39
CA ALA A 21 -2.80 17.00 -12.28
C ALA A 21 -3.37 18.40 -12.01
N VAL A 22 -2.50 19.41 -11.97
CA VAL A 22 -2.89 20.81 -11.79
C VAL A 22 -3.80 21.29 -12.92
N LYS A 23 -3.42 21.03 -14.19
CA LYS A 23 -4.26 21.39 -15.35
C LYS A 23 -5.63 20.72 -15.29
N THR A 24 -5.66 19.43 -14.97
CA THR A 24 -6.91 18.65 -14.86
C THR A 24 -7.83 19.22 -13.79
N TYR A 25 -7.28 19.59 -12.63
CA TYR A 25 -8.03 20.24 -11.56
C TYR A 25 -8.55 21.63 -11.96
N LEU A 26 -7.72 22.45 -12.62
CA LEU A 26 -8.13 23.80 -13.04
C LEU A 26 -9.22 23.76 -14.11
N ASN A 27 -9.19 22.78 -15.01
CA ASN A 27 -10.22 22.58 -16.04
C ASN A 27 -11.56 22.15 -15.44
N ASN A 28 -11.55 21.41 -14.33
CA ASN A 28 -12.78 21.01 -13.66
C ASN A 28 -12.61 20.94 -12.13
N LYS A 29 -12.91 22.06 -11.46
CA LYS A 29 -12.77 22.20 -10.01
C LYS A 29 -13.81 21.43 -9.20
N THR A 30 -14.87 20.88 -9.83
CA THR A 30 -15.90 20.10 -9.11
C THR A 30 -15.50 18.64 -8.93
N LYS A 31 -14.67 18.10 -9.83
CA LYS A 31 -14.09 16.76 -9.69
C LYS A 31 -12.95 16.74 -8.68
N LYS A 32 -12.84 15.63 -7.95
CA LYS A 32 -11.74 15.43 -7.00
C LYS A 32 -10.51 14.90 -7.73
N THR A 33 -9.37 15.51 -7.50
CA THR A 33 -8.09 15.13 -8.08
C THR A 33 -7.14 14.72 -6.97
N PHE A 34 -6.61 13.51 -7.06
CA PHE A 34 -5.66 12.96 -6.10
C PHE A 34 -4.29 12.78 -6.77
N VAL A 35 -3.26 13.38 -6.18
CA VAL A 35 -1.86 13.13 -6.53
C VAL A 35 -1.28 12.21 -5.48
N ILE A 36 -0.98 10.97 -5.88
CA ILE A 36 -0.49 9.91 -5.01
C ILE A 36 1.03 9.84 -5.12
N VAL A 37 1.71 9.94 -3.97
CA VAL A 37 3.17 9.97 -3.87
C VAL A 37 3.70 9.16 -2.69
N PRO A 38 4.99 8.76 -2.68
CA PRO A 38 5.62 8.20 -1.50
C PRO A 38 5.55 9.12 -0.28
N ASN A 39 5.53 8.53 0.92
CA ASN A 39 5.44 9.30 2.17
C ASN A 39 6.56 10.34 2.31
N HIS A 40 7.80 10.02 1.90
CA HIS A 40 8.95 10.89 2.09
C HIS A 40 8.97 12.14 1.19
N VAL A 41 8.19 12.17 0.10
CA VAL A 41 8.06 13.35 -0.79
C VAL A 41 6.71 14.06 -0.67
N LYS A 42 5.78 13.59 0.18
CA LYS A 42 4.43 14.14 0.26
C LYS A 42 4.43 15.66 0.49
N PHE A 43 5.17 16.11 1.50
CA PHE A 43 5.17 17.53 1.88
C PHE A 43 5.73 18.42 0.76
N THR A 44 6.84 18.03 0.16
CA THR A 44 7.46 18.81 -0.92
C THR A 44 6.57 18.86 -2.16
N THR A 45 5.92 17.74 -2.52
CA THR A 45 4.94 17.71 -3.62
C THR A 45 3.72 18.59 -3.31
N GLU A 46 3.20 18.57 -2.08
CA GLU A 46 2.06 19.39 -1.67
C GLU A 46 2.36 20.89 -1.82
N ILE A 47 3.50 21.35 -1.31
CA ILE A 47 3.94 22.74 -1.47
C ILE A 47 4.16 23.09 -2.95
N ALA A 48 4.81 22.22 -3.73
CA ALA A 48 5.03 22.45 -5.15
C ALA A 48 3.70 22.58 -5.91
N THR A 49 2.71 21.78 -5.53
CA THR A 49 1.36 21.82 -6.13
C THR A 49 0.67 23.14 -5.85
N LEU A 50 0.64 23.57 -4.59
CA LEU A 50 0.03 24.84 -4.19
C LEU A 50 0.70 26.03 -4.87
N LYS A 51 2.03 26.06 -4.91
CA LYS A 51 2.81 27.10 -5.60
C LYS A 51 2.49 27.18 -7.09
N LYS A 52 2.38 26.04 -7.78
CA LYS A 52 2.01 26.01 -9.20
C LYS A 52 0.62 26.60 -9.43
N ILE A 53 -0.35 26.26 -8.59
CA ILE A 53 -1.72 26.78 -8.70
C ILE A 53 -1.76 28.29 -8.42
N ALA A 54 -1.05 28.75 -7.38
CA ALA A 54 -0.93 30.16 -7.03
C ALA A 54 -0.33 30.98 -8.17
N ASN A 55 0.76 30.50 -8.76
CA ASN A 55 1.41 31.15 -9.91
C ASN A 55 0.48 31.23 -11.13
N ILE A 56 -0.26 30.16 -11.45
CA ILE A 56 -1.21 30.16 -12.58
C ILE A 56 -2.35 31.15 -12.35
N ASN A 57 -2.86 31.24 -11.12
CA ASN A 57 -3.94 32.16 -10.77
C ASN A 57 -3.45 33.60 -10.49
N LYS A 58 -2.13 33.86 -10.53
CA LYS A 58 -1.50 35.13 -10.15
C LYS A 58 -1.88 35.59 -8.73
N GLN A 59 -1.82 34.67 -7.77
CA GLN A 59 -2.14 34.91 -6.37
C GLN A 59 -0.94 34.56 -5.47
N ASP A 60 -0.79 35.25 -4.34
CA ASP A 60 0.28 34.98 -3.37
C ASP A 60 0.05 33.69 -2.56
N SER A 61 -1.21 33.31 -2.39
CA SER A 61 -1.61 32.08 -1.71
C SER A 61 -2.90 31.53 -2.29
N VAL A 62 -3.06 30.21 -2.22
CA VAL A 62 -4.27 29.51 -2.68
C VAL A 62 -4.66 28.43 -1.68
N SER A 63 -5.96 28.31 -1.44
CA SER A 63 -6.56 27.14 -0.80
C SER A 63 -7.23 26.27 -1.85
N VAL A 64 -6.97 24.96 -1.83
CA VAL A 64 -7.56 23.98 -2.74
C VAL A 64 -8.31 22.91 -1.94
N THR A 65 -9.55 22.64 -2.33
CA THR A 65 -10.43 21.70 -1.62
C THR A 65 -10.52 20.35 -2.34
N ASN A 66 -10.56 20.38 -3.68
CA ASN A 66 -10.74 19.21 -4.54
C ASN A 66 -9.46 18.74 -5.22
N LEU A 67 -8.29 19.24 -4.80
CA LEU A 67 -7.00 18.65 -5.15
C LEU A 67 -6.27 18.26 -3.87
N GLN A 68 -5.84 17.00 -3.75
CA GLN A 68 -5.12 16.51 -2.57
C GLN A 68 -3.87 15.73 -2.95
N VAL A 69 -2.77 16.01 -2.25
CA VAL A 69 -1.53 15.24 -2.34
C VAL A 69 -1.49 14.24 -1.19
N LEU A 70 -1.60 12.95 -1.49
CA LEU A 70 -1.75 11.88 -0.50
C LEU A 70 -0.73 10.78 -0.71
N SER A 71 -0.38 10.07 0.36
CA SER A 71 0.22 8.74 0.24
C SER A 71 -0.86 7.67 0.18
N PHE A 72 -0.49 6.45 -0.19
CA PHE A 72 -1.44 5.32 -0.21
C PHE A 72 -2.15 5.11 1.14
N SER A 73 -1.43 5.20 2.26
CA SER A 73 -2.06 5.08 3.59
C SER A 73 -3.08 6.18 3.82
N ARG A 74 -2.78 7.43 3.44
CA ARG A 74 -3.73 8.55 3.58
C ARG A 74 -4.89 8.45 2.61
N LEU A 75 -4.68 7.90 1.42
CA LEU A 75 -5.73 7.59 0.47
C LEU A 75 -6.70 6.54 1.05
N ALA A 76 -6.16 5.50 1.70
CA ALA A 76 -6.96 4.49 2.38
C ALA A 76 -7.86 5.15 3.44
N TRP A 77 -7.27 5.89 4.37
CA TRP A 77 -8.02 6.62 5.38
C TRP A 77 -9.06 7.58 4.79
N TYR A 78 -8.76 8.27 3.69
CA TYR A 78 -9.69 9.19 3.03
C TYR A 78 -10.99 8.52 2.60
N PHE A 79 -10.90 7.34 1.98
CA PHE A 79 -12.08 6.59 1.53
C PHE A 79 -12.75 5.78 2.64
N LEU A 80 -11.97 5.37 3.63
CA LEU A 80 -12.44 4.54 4.74
C LEU A 80 -13.16 5.34 5.83
N ARG A 81 -12.76 6.60 6.09
CA ARG A 81 -13.33 7.42 7.19
C ARG A 81 -14.84 7.62 7.16
N ASN A 82 -15.45 7.53 5.96
CA ASN A 82 -16.89 7.73 5.77
C ASN A 82 -17.65 6.40 5.67
N GLN A 83 -16.95 5.27 5.71
CA GLN A 83 -17.59 3.96 5.72
C GLN A 83 -18.03 3.63 7.15
N LYS A 84 -19.20 3.01 7.30
CA LYS A 84 -19.64 2.39 8.57
C LYS A 84 -18.89 1.07 8.82
N ILE A 85 -17.58 1.07 8.64
CA ILE A 85 -16.72 -0.09 8.83
C ILE A 85 -15.82 0.25 10.01
N ALA A 86 -15.78 -0.61 11.03
CA ALA A 86 -14.80 -0.51 12.10
C ALA A 86 -13.42 -0.75 11.47
N LEU A 87 -12.56 0.27 11.53
CA LEU A 87 -11.21 0.15 10.99
C LEU A 87 -10.30 -0.47 12.04
N PRO A 88 -9.54 -1.52 11.69
CA PRO A 88 -8.61 -2.12 12.62
C PRO A 88 -7.52 -1.12 13.01
N GLU A 89 -7.02 -1.26 14.23
CA GLU A 89 -5.91 -0.49 14.76
C GLU A 89 -4.61 -0.91 14.05
N ILE A 90 -3.81 0.07 13.65
CA ILE A 90 -2.53 -0.18 12.99
C ILE A 90 -1.49 -0.50 14.06
N ILE A 91 -0.94 -1.72 14.02
CA ILE A 91 0.21 -2.08 14.83
C ILE A 91 1.52 -1.74 14.11
N ASP A 92 2.55 -1.40 14.87
CA ASP A 92 3.88 -1.10 14.34
C ASP A 92 4.72 -2.38 14.13
N ASP A 93 5.91 -2.20 13.54
CA ASP A 93 6.80 -3.31 13.22
C ASP A 93 7.33 -4.01 14.49
N ALA A 94 7.52 -3.26 15.58
CA ALA A 94 7.98 -3.81 16.85
C ALA A 94 6.93 -4.74 17.48
N THR A 95 5.67 -4.28 17.53
CA THR A 95 4.54 -5.09 18.00
C THR A 95 4.34 -6.31 17.11
N SER A 96 4.44 -6.14 15.79
CA SER A 96 4.34 -7.24 14.84
C SER A 96 5.44 -8.30 15.03
N LEU A 97 6.67 -7.87 15.31
CA LEU A 97 7.78 -8.77 15.64
C LEU A 97 7.55 -9.50 16.96
N MET A 98 7.00 -8.84 17.99
CA MET A 98 6.66 -9.48 19.27
C MET A 98 5.59 -10.57 19.10
N ILE A 99 4.55 -10.28 18.29
CA ILE A 99 3.52 -11.27 17.93
C ILE A 99 4.18 -12.45 17.22
N LEU A 100 5.03 -12.20 16.24
CA LEU A 100 5.72 -13.23 15.48
C LEU A 100 6.62 -14.10 16.38
N GLU A 101 7.36 -13.49 17.30
CA GLU A 101 8.20 -14.21 18.26
C GLU A 101 7.35 -15.18 19.10
N LYS A 102 6.19 -14.72 19.56
CA LYS A 102 5.24 -15.56 20.32
C LYS A 102 4.72 -16.73 19.48
N ILE A 103 4.35 -16.49 18.22
CA ILE A 103 3.86 -17.52 17.30
C ILE A 103 4.93 -18.60 17.09
N VAL A 104 6.15 -18.20 16.72
CA VAL A 104 7.24 -19.14 16.43
C VAL A 104 7.60 -19.96 17.68
N LYS A 105 7.55 -19.35 18.88
CA LYS A 105 7.74 -20.08 20.15
C LYS A 105 6.62 -21.11 20.41
N ASN A 106 5.37 -20.71 20.21
CA ASN A 106 4.21 -21.58 20.47
C ASN A 106 4.10 -22.73 19.47
N LYS A 107 4.49 -22.49 18.21
CA LYS A 107 4.41 -23.44 17.10
C LYS A 107 5.69 -24.23 16.90
N LYS A 108 6.69 -24.09 17.78
CA LYS A 108 8.04 -24.64 17.62
C LYS A 108 8.07 -26.11 17.19
N ASP A 109 7.25 -26.95 17.80
CA ASP A 109 7.22 -28.39 17.54
C ASP A 109 6.57 -28.75 16.19
N GLU A 110 5.80 -27.83 15.61
CA GLU A 110 5.19 -27.97 14.28
C GLU A 110 6.15 -27.48 13.17
N LEU A 111 7.21 -26.73 13.50
CA LEU A 111 8.11 -26.11 12.51
C LEU A 111 9.27 -27.03 12.10
N LEU A 112 9.52 -27.11 10.79
CA LEU A 112 10.53 -27.99 10.19
C LEU A 112 11.92 -27.32 10.06
N LEU A 113 11.97 -25.99 9.90
CA LEU A 113 13.20 -25.21 9.73
C LEU A 113 13.32 -24.07 10.74
N PHE A 114 12.22 -23.39 11.07
CA PHE A 114 12.25 -22.21 11.94
C PHE A 114 12.13 -22.53 13.45
N ASN A 115 12.26 -23.81 13.83
CA ASN A 115 12.20 -24.26 15.21
C ASN A 115 13.38 -23.76 16.09
N ASN A 116 14.50 -23.37 15.48
CA ASN A 116 15.66 -22.78 16.15
C ASN A 116 16.00 -21.42 15.52
N PHE A 117 15.20 -20.41 15.84
CA PHE A 117 15.37 -19.05 15.33
C PHE A 117 16.28 -18.21 16.23
N ASN A 118 16.96 -17.24 15.63
CA ASN A 118 17.59 -16.11 16.33
C ASN A 118 16.89 -14.79 15.93
N ASN A 119 17.28 -13.68 16.53
CA ASN A 119 16.69 -12.36 16.24
C ASN A 119 16.78 -11.98 14.75
N GLY A 120 17.85 -12.39 14.06
CA GLY A 120 18.03 -12.16 12.62
C GLY A 120 17.06 -13.00 11.77
N SER A 121 16.89 -14.27 12.10
CA SER A 121 15.92 -15.16 11.46
C SER A 121 14.49 -14.65 11.66
N LEU A 122 14.15 -14.18 12.86
CA LEU A 122 12.82 -13.65 13.15
C LEU A 122 12.48 -12.45 12.26
N LYS A 123 13.44 -11.54 12.06
CA LYS A 123 13.27 -10.40 11.15
C LYS A 123 13.04 -10.84 9.69
N GLN A 124 13.77 -11.85 9.22
CA GLN A 124 13.58 -12.38 7.86
C GLN A 124 12.22 -13.07 7.69
N ILE A 125 11.76 -13.80 8.72
CA ILE A 125 10.41 -14.37 8.74
C ILE A 125 9.39 -13.24 8.67
N TYR A 126 9.54 -12.19 9.49
CA TYR A 126 8.64 -11.03 9.46
C TYR A 126 8.56 -10.38 8.08
N GLU A 127 9.71 -10.08 7.47
CA GLU A 127 9.76 -9.52 6.12
C GLU A 127 9.02 -10.42 5.11
N SER A 128 9.21 -11.74 5.21
CA SER A 128 8.52 -12.71 4.34
C SER A 128 6.99 -12.71 4.56
N ILE A 129 6.55 -12.70 5.82
CA ILE A 129 5.13 -12.64 6.21
C ILE A 129 4.47 -11.37 5.69
N ILE A 130 5.14 -10.22 5.81
CA ILE A 130 4.65 -8.95 5.27
C ILE A 130 4.58 -9.00 3.74
N LEU A 131 5.56 -9.58 3.05
CA LEU A 131 5.55 -9.73 1.60
C LEU A 131 4.38 -10.61 1.13
N ILE A 132 4.12 -11.74 1.81
CA ILE A 132 2.99 -12.63 1.52
C ILE A 132 1.68 -11.88 1.68
N HIS A 133 1.52 -11.17 2.80
CA HIS A 133 0.34 -10.35 3.08
C HIS A 133 0.13 -9.27 2.01
N GLN A 134 1.15 -8.46 1.74
CA GLN A 134 1.12 -7.38 0.74
C GLN A 134 1.04 -7.87 -0.71
N GLY A 135 1.41 -9.10 -0.99
CA GLY A 135 1.22 -9.72 -2.29
C GLY A 135 -0.19 -10.26 -2.47
N ASN A 136 -0.98 -10.37 -1.40
CA ASN A 136 -2.22 -11.17 -1.37
C ASN A 136 -1.95 -12.57 -1.94
N VAL A 137 -0.83 -13.16 -1.54
CA VAL A 137 -0.38 -14.47 -2.02
C VAL A 137 -1.14 -15.55 -1.26
N ASP A 138 -1.77 -16.47 -1.99
CA ASP A 138 -2.30 -17.69 -1.42
C ASP A 138 -1.20 -18.76 -1.38
N LEU A 139 -0.62 -18.99 -0.20
CA LEU A 139 0.43 -19.98 -0.02
C LEU A 139 -0.03 -21.41 -0.37
N ASN A 140 -1.33 -21.68 -0.35
CA ASN A 140 -1.88 -22.99 -0.73
C ASN A 140 -1.83 -23.25 -2.23
N SER A 141 -1.73 -22.19 -3.03
CA SER A 141 -1.70 -22.27 -4.50
C SER A 141 -0.31 -22.54 -5.07
N ILE A 142 0.72 -22.52 -4.23
CA ILE A 142 2.11 -22.73 -4.66
C ILE A 142 2.35 -24.23 -4.87
N SER A 143 2.70 -24.64 -6.11
CA SER A 143 3.01 -26.03 -6.42
C SER A 143 4.25 -26.50 -5.66
N HIS A 144 4.13 -27.65 -5.00
CA HIS A 144 5.24 -28.33 -4.33
C HIS A 144 6.05 -29.23 -5.27
N GLU A 145 5.62 -29.43 -6.52
CA GLU A 145 6.25 -30.38 -7.45
C GLU A 145 7.56 -29.87 -8.07
N THR A 146 7.78 -28.54 -8.07
CA THR A 146 8.93 -27.90 -8.72
C THR A 146 9.91 -27.24 -7.74
N VAL A 147 9.72 -27.43 -6.43
CA VAL A 147 10.54 -26.79 -5.39
C VAL A 147 11.50 -27.78 -4.75
N THR A 148 12.66 -27.28 -4.32
CA THR A 148 13.60 -28.08 -3.52
C THR A 148 12.97 -28.47 -2.18
N GLU A 149 13.47 -29.54 -1.55
CA GLU A 149 13.01 -29.97 -0.23
C GLU A 149 13.12 -28.84 0.81
N GLU A 150 14.23 -28.11 0.80
CA GLU A 150 14.43 -26.95 1.68
C GLU A 150 13.36 -25.87 1.46
N THR A 151 13.07 -25.51 0.20
CA THR A 151 12.02 -24.53 -0.11
C THR A 151 10.65 -25.04 0.32
N SER A 152 10.36 -26.33 0.15
CA SER A 152 9.10 -26.93 0.60
C SER A 152 8.92 -26.81 2.12
N ARG A 153 9.98 -27.09 2.90
CA ARG A 153 9.97 -26.92 4.35
C ARG A 153 9.83 -25.46 4.78
N LYS A 154 10.43 -24.50 4.04
CA LYS A 154 10.24 -23.06 4.31
C LYS A 154 8.80 -22.63 4.07
N LEU A 155 8.20 -23.07 2.96
CA LEU A 155 6.81 -22.76 2.63
C LEU A 155 5.84 -23.34 3.66
N HIS A 156 6.10 -24.56 4.12
CA HIS A 156 5.37 -25.19 5.21
C HIS A 156 5.37 -24.31 6.47
N ASP A 157 6.56 -23.92 6.95
CA ASP A 157 6.69 -23.12 8.17
C ASP A 157 6.09 -21.72 8.01
N LEU A 158 6.34 -21.06 6.86
CA LEU A 158 5.75 -19.76 6.56
C LEU A 158 4.23 -19.80 6.54
N LYS A 159 3.62 -20.90 6.06
CA LYS A 159 2.18 -21.07 6.05
C LYS A 159 1.62 -21.13 7.47
N ILE A 160 2.18 -21.99 8.34
CA ILE A 160 1.75 -22.09 9.74
C ILE A 160 1.86 -20.73 10.44
N ILE A 161 3.00 -20.07 10.27
CA ILE A 161 3.25 -18.78 10.92
C ILE A 161 2.33 -17.70 10.36
N TYR A 162 2.09 -17.67 9.05
CA TYR A 162 1.22 -16.68 8.41
C TYR A 162 -0.22 -16.84 8.86
N ASP A 163 -0.75 -18.07 8.87
CA ASP A 163 -2.12 -18.35 9.26
C ASP A 163 -2.36 -17.94 10.72
N GLU A 164 -1.45 -18.28 11.64
CA GLU A 164 -1.51 -17.87 13.04
C GLU A 164 -1.37 -16.35 13.20
N PHE A 165 -0.50 -15.71 12.40
CA PHE A 165 -0.32 -14.26 12.42
C PHE A 165 -1.60 -13.52 12.04
N ILE A 166 -2.27 -13.94 10.96
CA ILE A 166 -3.55 -13.36 10.55
C ILE A 166 -4.64 -13.63 11.59
N GLN A 167 -4.68 -14.83 12.19
CA GLN A 167 -5.62 -15.12 13.28
C GLN A 167 -5.40 -14.23 14.51
N MET A 168 -4.14 -13.97 14.88
CA MET A 168 -3.82 -13.09 16.01
C MET A 168 -4.19 -11.63 15.75
N LEU A 169 -4.09 -11.16 14.50
CA LEU A 169 -4.57 -9.82 14.14
C LEU A 169 -6.10 -9.73 14.22
N GLY A 170 -6.79 -10.78 13.78
CA GLY A 170 -8.25 -10.84 13.72
C GLY A 170 -8.83 -9.64 12.96
N ASP A 171 -10.01 -9.18 13.38
CA ASP A 171 -10.67 -8.00 12.80
C ASP A 171 -10.26 -6.68 13.48
N HIS A 172 -9.44 -6.76 14.54
CA HIS A 172 -9.14 -5.63 15.41
C HIS A 172 -7.82 -4.95 15.06
N PHE A 173 -6.86 -5.68 14.50
CA PHE A 173 -5.54 -5.16 14.19
C PHE A 173 -5.18 -5.33 12.72
N THR A 174 -4.35 -4.43 12.22
CA THR A 174 -3.75 -4.53 10.89
C THR A 174 -2.30 -4.07 10.96
N THR A 175 -1.47 -4.61 10.07
CA THR A 175 -0.15 -4.02 9.86
C THR A 175 -0.28 -2.68 9.13
N LYS A 176 0.78 -1.87 9.16
CA LYS A 176 0.89 -0.60 8.44
C LYS A 176 0.54 -0.70 6.96
N ASP A 177 0.82 -1.84 6.35
CA ASP A 177 0.53 -2.08 4.93
C ASP A 177 -0.80 -2.78 4.69
N GLY A 178 -1.33 -3.51 5.67
CA GLY A 178 -2.65 -4.15 5.59
C GLY A 178 -3.81 -3.16 5.42
N ILE A 179 -3.65 -1.89 5.84
CA ILE A 179 -4.66 -0.85 5.57
C ILE A 179 -4.91 -0.64 4.06
N GLN A 180 -3.91 -0.95 3.22
CA GLN A 180 -4.08 -0.96 1.79
C GLN A 180 -5.06 -2.07 1.44
N LEU A 181 -4.80 -3.35 1.76
CA LEU A 181 -5.76 -4.45 1.51
C LEU A 181 -7.22 -4.13 1.85
N ILE A 182 -7.47 -3.46 2.97
CA ILE A 182 -8.83 -3.03 3.38
C ILE A 182 -9.42 -2.02 2.39
N LEU A 183 -8.65 -1.00 1.99
CA LEU A 183 -9.04 -0.07 0.94
C LEU A 183 -9.42 -0.82 -0.34
N LYS A 184 -8.73 -1.90 -0.72
CA LYS A 184 -9.02 -2.65 -1.95
C LYS A 184 -10.43 -3.20 -1.91
N THR A 185 -10.73 -3.93 -0.83
CA THR A 185 -12.04 -4.53 -0.59
C THR A 185 -13.16 -3.49 -0.59
N VAL A 186 -12.89 -2.27 -0.12
CA VAL A 186 -13.87 -1.18 -0.10
C VAL A 186 -14.05 -0.56 -1.50
N LEU A 187 -12.96 -0.29 -2.22
CA LEU A 187 -13.04 0.30 -3.56
C LEU A 187 -13.74 -0.64 -4.54
N ASP A 188 -13.44 -1.94 -4.49
CA ASP A 188 -14.03 -2.96 -5.36
C ASP A 188 -15.56 -3.05 -5.23
N LYS A 189 -16.14 -2.61 -4.10
CA LYS A 189 -17.57 -2.78 -3.81
C LYS A 189 -18.42 -1.50 -3.99
N LYS A 190 -17.83 -0.30 -4.04
CA LYS A 190 -18.60 0.93 -3.69
C LYS A 190 -18.24 2.23 -4.42
N LEU A 191 -17.27 2.28 -5.33
CA LEU A 191 -16.86 3.57 -5.91
C LEU A 191 -17.37 3.77 -7.35
N SER A 192 -18.27 4.73 -7.55
CA SER A 192 -18.42 5.37 -8.88
C SER A 192 -17.25 6.33 -9.05
N ILE A 193 -16.41 6.05 -10.05
CA ILE A 193 -15.12 6.73 -10.29
C ILE A 193 -15.29 7.97 -11.18
N ASP A 194 -16.51 8.21 -11.70
CA ASP A 194 -16.78 9.20 -12.76
C ASP A 194 -16.36 10.64 -12.40
N ASN A 195 -16.25 10.95 -11.10
CA ASN A 195 -15.89 12.26 -10.58
C ASN A 195 -14.50 12.33 -9.91
N LEU A 196 -13.65 11.32 -10.11
CA LEU A 196 -12.33 11.23 -9.48
C LEU A 196 -11.22 11.14 -10.54
N ASN A 197 -10.14 11.90 -10.34
CA ASN A 197 -8.92 11.81 -11.11
C ASN A 197 -7.78 11.34 -10.21
N PHE A 198 -6.98 10.38 -10.67
CA PHE A 198 -5.81 9.87 -9.94
C PHE A 198 -4.54 10.04 -10.75
N PHE A 199 -3.51 10.59 -10.13
CA PHE A 199 -2.17 10.74 -10.67
C PHE A 199 -1.18 10.07 -9.72
N PHE A 200 -0.34 9.16 -10.21
CA PHE A 200 0.64 8.44 -9.38
C PHE A 200 2.05 8.86 -9.78
N CYS A 201 2.89 9.20 -8.80
CA CYS A 201 4.20 9.77 -9.07
C CYS A 201 5.25 9.32 -8.03
N GLY A 202 6.49 9.09 -8.47
CA GLY A 202 7.63 8.82 -7.58
C GLY A 202 7.73 7.40 -7.05
N PHE A 203 7.03 6.43 -7.65
CA PHE A 203 7.11 5.02 -7.27
C PHE A 203 8.01 4.26 -8.25
N PHE A 204 9.10 3.67 -7.74
CA PHE A 204 10.02 2.83 -8.54
C PHE A 204 9.58 1.36 -8.60
N ILE A 205 8.91 0.88 -7.55
CA ILE A 205 8.42 -0.50 -7.43
C ILE A 205 6.97 -0.45 -6.94
N PHE A 206 6.10 -1.16 -7.65
CA PHE A 206 4.71 -1.39 -7.25
C PHE A 206 4.54 -2.86 -6.83
N PHE A 207 3.96 -3.08 -5.64
CA PHE A 207 3.45 -4.40 -5.27
C PHE A 207 2.21 -4.76 -6.09
N ILE A 208 1.95 -6.05 -6.30
CA ILE A 208 0.81 -6.56 -7.11
C ILE A 208 -0.52 -5.96 -6.64
N ILE A 209 -0.72 -5.82 -5.32
CA ILE A 209 -1.90 -5.15 -4.77
C ILE A 209 -2.00 -3.71 -5.26
N ARG A 210 -0.90 -2.95 -5.24
CA ARG A 210 -0.82 -1.57 -5.73
C ARG A 210 -1.13 -1.48 -7.23
N ILE A 211 -0.71 -2.47 -8.02
CA ILE A 211 -1.04 -2.55 -9.45
C ILE A 211 -2.53 -2.80 -9.66
N LYS A 212 -3.16 -3.70 -8.88
CA LYS A 212 -4.62 -3.90 -8.97
C LYS A 212 -5.40 -2.63 -8.67
N TYR A 213 -4.95 -1.74 -7.78
CA TYR A 213 -5.58 -0.41 -7.65
C TYR A 213 -5.47 0.46 -8.89
N CYS A 214 -4.37 0.34 -9.62
CA CYS A 214 -4.25 1.02 -10.90
C CYS A 214 -5.18 0.37 -11.93
N GLN A 215 -5.28 -0.97 -11.94
CA GLN A 215 -6.00 -1.76 -12.95
C GLN A 215 -7.52 -1.90 -12.76
N ASN A 216 -8.05 -1.88 -11.53
CA ASN A 216 -9.50 -1.93 -11.25
C ASN A 216 -10.26 -0.65 -11.70
N ASN A 217 -9.66 0.15 -12.58
CA ASN A 217 -10.22 1.34 -13.22
C ASN A 217 -10.31 1.15 -14.75
N SER A 218 -10.98 0.06 -15.17
CA SER A 218 -11.37 -0.19 -16.56
C SER A 218 -12.85 0.05 -16.73
#